data_AF-A0A0F8Z2X0-F1
#
_entry.id   AF-A0A0F8Z2X0-F1
#
_cell.length_a   1.000
_cell.length_b   1.000
_cell.length_c   1.000
_cell.angle_alpha   90.00
_cell.angle_beta   90.00
_cell.angle_gamma   90.00
#
_symmetry.space_group_name_H-M   'P 1'
#
loop_
_entity.id
_entity.type
_entity.pdbx_description
1 polymer ?
#
loop_
_entity_poly.entity_id
_entity_poly.type
_entity_poly.pdbx_seq_one_letter_code
_entity_poly.pdbx_strand_id
1 'polypeptide(L)'
;MGRLRRLLGQALGFLRGLVWPTAASVRNNMGLAALAVVLGFALWIFVTDAEDSTSSGVLPFDLPVEPVNVPGDLALAGSPVNVRVRVEVADDVW
;
A
#
# COMPACT_ATOMS: atom_id res chain seq x y z
N MET A 1 17.22 -36.91 -13.21
CA MET A 1 15.88 -36.41 -13.66
C MET A 1 14.66 -37.23 -13.21
N GLY A 2 14.77 -38.54 -12.92
CA GLY A 2 13.60 -39.36 -12.52
C GLY A 2 12.96 -39.03 -11.15
N ARG A 3 13.74 -38.55 -10.18
CA ARG A 3 13.22 -38.18 -8.84
C ARG A 3 12.34 -36.93 -8.87
N LEU A 4 12.74 -35.90 -9.63
CA LEU A 4 11.98 -34.66 -9.78
C LEU A 4 10.60 -34.91 -10.43
N ARG A 5 10.53 -35.78 -11.45
CA ARG A 5 9.26 -36.16 -12.07
C ARG A 5 8.33 -36.91 -11.12
N ARG A 6 8.85 -37.75 -10.23
CA ARG A 6 8.04 -38.42 -9.19
C ARG A 6 7.52 -37.44 -8.15
N LEU A 7 8.36 -36.50 -7.70
CA LEU A 7 7.95 -35.47 -6.75
C LEU A 7 6.89 -34.54 -7.35
N LEU A 8 7.03 -34.13 -8.61
CA LEU A 8 6.00 -33.36 -9.33
C LEU A 8 4.70 -34.13 -9.49
N GLY A 9 4.77 -35.43 -9.82
CA GLY A 9 3.57 -36.27 -9.92
C GLY A 9 2.86 -36.46 -8.58
N GLN A 10 3.60 -36.62 -7.49
CA GLN A 10 3.04 -36.70 -6.13
C GLN A 10 2.46 -35.37 -5.67
N ALA A 11 3.15 -34.24 -5.94
CA ALA A 11 2.64 -32.91 -5.64
C ALA A 11 1.35 -32.61 -6.41
N LEU A 12 1.27 -32.97 -7.69
CA LEU A 12 0.04 -32.84 -8.49
C LEU A 12 -1.08 -33.73 -7.99
N GLY A 13 -0.78 -34.98 -7.63
CA GLY A 13 -1.77 -35.90 -7.04
C GLY A 13 -2.31 -35.39 -5.70
N PHE A 14 -1.43 -34.86 -4.86
CA PHE A 14 -1.78 -34.26 -3.57
C PHE A 14 -2.61 -32.99 -3.75
N LEU A 15 -2.17 -32.06 -4.60
CA LEU A 15 -2.90 -30.84 -4.94
C LEU A 15 -4.29 -31.16 -5.48
N ARG A 16 -4.40 -32.11 -6.41
CA ARG A 16 -5.69 -32.56 -6.94
C ARG A 16 -6.58 -33.18 -5.85
N GLY A 17 -6.00 -33.97 -4.95
CA GLY A 17 -6.68 -34.58 -3.82
C GLY A 17 -7.20 -33.57 -2.79
N LEU A 18 -6.56 -32.40 -2.66
CA LEU A 18 -7.01 -31.30 -1.80
C LEU A 18 -8.01 -30.37 -2.50
N VAL A 19 -7.75 -30.03 -3.77
CA VAL A 19 -8.56 -29.07 -4.53
C VAL A 19 -9.95 -29.62 -4.79
N TRP A 20 -10.09 -30.90 -5.17
CA TRP A 20 -11.40 -31.48 -5.51
C TRP A 20 -12.41 -31.48 -4.36
N PRO A 21 -12.10 -31.99 -3.14
CA PRO A 21 -13.02 -31.94 -2.02
C PRO A 21 -13.25 -30.52 -1.50
N THR A 22 -12.25 -29.64 -1.58
CA THR A 22 -12.41 -28.23 -1.19
C THR A 22 -13.38 -27.52 -2.15
N ALA A 23 -13.23 -27.71 -3.46
CA ALA A 23 -14.14 -27.15 -4.46
C ALA A 23 -15.55 -27.73 -4.35
N ALA A 24 -15.68 -29.04 -4.08
CA ALA A 24 -16.97 -29.67 -3.83
C ALA A 24 -17.65 -29.12 -2.56
N SER A 25 -16.88 -28.89 -1.50
CA SER A 25 -17.35 -28.27 -0.27
C SER A 25 -17.84 -26.83 -0.51
N VAL A 26 -17.05 -26.02 -1.22
CA VAL A 26 -17.43 -24.64 -1.60
C VAL A 26 -18.70 -24.64 -2.46
N ARG A 27 -18.83 -25.56 -3.41
CA ARG A 27 -20.03 -25.67 -4.25
C ARG A 27 -21.28 -26.04 -3.45
N ASN A 28 -21.16 -26.97 -2.52
CA ASN A 28 -22.26 -27.35 -1.64
C ASN A 28 -22.58 -26.27 -0.58
N ASN A 29 -21.64 -25.35 -0.33
CA ASN A 29 -21.78 -24.25 0.61
C ASN A 29 -21.64 -22.88 -0.08
N MET A 30 -22.20 -22.75 -1.30
CA MET A 30 -22.08 -21.52 -2.09
C MET A 30 -22.57 -20.27 -1.35
N GLY A 31 -23.58 -20.40 -0.49
CA GLY A 31 -24.07 -19.28 0.33
C GLY A 31 -23.01 -18.73 1.30
N LEU A 32 -22.25 -19.61 1.95
CA LEU A 32 -21.15 -19.20 2.83
C LEU A 32 -19.97 -18.61 2.05
N ALA A 33 -19.68 -19.17 0.87
CA ALA A 33 -18.64 -18.64 -0.01
C ALA A 33 -18.98 -17.23 -0.50
N ALA A 34 -20.23 -17.02 -0.94
CA ALA A 34 -20.72 -15.70 -1.34
C ALA A 34 -20.69 -14.71 -0.17
N LEU A 35 -21.14 -15.12 1.01
CA LEU A 35 -21.09 -14.30 2.22
C LEU A 35 -19.66 -13.89 2.59
N ALA A 36 -18.69 -14.81 2.52
CA ALA A 36 -17.29 -14.51 2.78
C ALA A 36 -16.71 -13.50 1.80
N VAL A 37 -17.04 -13.61 0.51
CA VAL A 37 -16.64 -12.63 -0.52
C VAL A 37 -17.26 -11.27 -0.21
N VAL A 38 -18.55 -11.21 0.08
CA VAL A 38 -19.26 -9.96 0.42
C VAL A 38 -18.64 -9.31 1.66
N LEU A 39 -18.37 -10.09 2.72
CA LEU A 39 -17.73 -9.58 3.93
C LEU A 39 -16.31 -9.07 3.66
N GLY A 40 -15.53 -9.76 2.83
CA GLY A 40 -14.20 -9.32 2.41
C GLY A 40 -14.26 -7.98 1.67
N PHE A 41 -15.20 -7.82 0.73
CA PHE A 41 -15.41 -6.56 0.03
C PHE A 41 -15.92 -5.45 0.96
N ALA A 42 -16.83 -5.77 1.87
CA ALA A 42 -17.31 -4.80 2.86
C ALA A 42 -16.14 -4.29 3.72
N LEU A 43 -15.34 -5.19 4.29
CA LEU A 43 -14.15 -4.82 5.06
C LEU A 43 -13.18 -3.98 4.23
N TRP A 44 -12.93 -4.37 2.97
CA TRP A 44 -12.06 -3.60 2.09
C TRP A 44 -12.56 -2.18 1.86
N ILE A 45 -13.84 -1.99 1.53
CA ILE A 45 -14.43 -0.64 1.36
C ILE A 45 -14.29 0.18 2.64
N PHE A 46 -14.58 -0.41 3.80
CA PHE A 46 -14.55 0.32 5.08
C PHE A 46 -13.14 0.64 5.58
N VAL A 47 -12.13 -0.18 5.25
CA VAL A 47 -10.75 0.00 5.72
C VAL A 47 -9.90 0.82 4.75
N THR A 48 -10.15 0.74 3.44
CA THR A 48 -9.28 1.36 2.42
C THR A 48 -9.21 2.88 2.55
N ASP A 49 -10.30 3.55 2.92
CA ASP A 49 -10.30 5.01 3.12
C ASP A 49 -9.76 5.42 4.50
N ALA A 50 -9.62 4.49 5.45
CA ALA A 50 -9.31 4.80 6.84
C ALA A 50 -7.80 4.78 7.18
N GLU A 51 -6.97 4.11 6.37
CA GLU A 51 -5.57 3.86 6.76
C GLU A 51 -4.54 4.84 6.17
N ASP A 52 -4.83 5.59 5.11
CA ASP A 52 -3.81 6.42 4.43
C ASP A 52 -4.37 7.65 3.69
N SER A 53 -5.45 8.27 4.19
CA SER A 53 -5.92 9.52 3.59
C SER A 53 -5.01 10.69 4.00
N THR A 54 -4.01 10.93 3.17
CA THR A 54 -3.07 12.05 3.35
C THR A 54 -3.47 13.19 2.42
N SER A 55 -3.83 14.33 3.00
CA SER A 55 -4.06 15.56 2.26
C SER A 55 -2.73 16.20 1.90
N SER A 56 -2.53 16.40 0.60
CA SER A 56 -1.37 17.11 0.08
C SER A 56 -1.78 18.49 -0.42
N GLY A 57 -1.06 19.52 0.02
CA GLY A 57 -1.30 20.88 -0.41
C GLY A 57 -0.02 21.68 -0.50
N VAL A 58 -0.16 22.86 -1.09
CA VAL A 58 0.94 23.81 -1.21
C VAL A 58 0.55 25.04 -0.40
N LEU A 59 1.44 25.46 0.51
CA LEU A 59 1.17 26.63 1.34
C LEU A 59 0.92 27.86 0.44
N PRO A 60 -0.09 28.70 0.74
CA PRO A 60 -0.48 29.82 -0.10
C PRO A 60 0.46 31.04 0.01
N PHE A 61 1.60 30.89 0.69
CA PHE A 61 2.60 31.93 0.87
C PHE A 61 4.00 31.34 0.67
N ASP A 62 4.93 32.17 0.20
CA ASP A 62 6.32 31.77 0.05
C ASP A 62 7.06 31.97 1.39
N LEU A 63 7.92 31.00 1.74
CA LEU A 63 8.70 31.03 2.97
C LEU A 63 10.05 31.73 2.74
N PRO A 64 10.39 32.76 3.56
CA PRO A 64 11.68 33.42 3.46
C PRO A 64 12.78 32.45 3.89
N VAL A 65 13.84 32.37 3.09
CA VAL A 65 15.01 31.54 3.40
C VAL A 65 16.11 32.45 3.93
N GLU A 66 16.51 32.23 5.18
CA GLU A 66 17.63 32.94 5.80
C GLU A 66 18.86 32.02 5.89
N PRO A 67 20.02 32.46 5.39
CA PRO A 67 21.23 31.67 5.47
C PRO A 67 21.82 31.76 6.87
N VAL A 68 21.81 30.63 7.58
CA VAL A 68 22.45 30.48 8.89
C VAL A 68 23.80 29.77 8.71
N ASN A 69 24.82 30.20 9.43
CA ASN A 69 26.18 29.60 9.43
C ASN A 69 26.98 29.73 8.12
N VAL A 70 27.04 30.94 7.53
CA VAL A 70 28.01 31.21 6.46
C VAL A 70 29.36 31.61 7.11
N PRO A 71 30.43 30.82 6.94
CA PRO A 71 31.76 31.18 7.44
C PRO A 71 32.21 32.53 6.88
N GLY A 72 32.90 33.36 7.67
CA GLY A 72 33.21 34.74 7.30
C GLY A 72 34.13 34.89 6.07
N ASP A 73 34.78 33.81 5.66
CA ASP A 73 35.62 33.69 4.46
C ASP A 73 34.85 33.18 3.22
N LEU A 74 33.55 32.88 3.36
CA LEU A 74 32.69 32.37 2.29
C LEU A 74 31.51 33.30 2.05
N ALA A 75 31.12 33.42 0.79
CA ALA A 75 29.92 34.12 0.37
C ALA A 75 29.01 33.14 -0.38
N LEU A 76 27.70 33.30 -0.22
CA LEU A 76 26.73 32.57 -1.03
C LEU A 76 26.80 33.06 -2.47
N ALA A 77 26.87 32.14 -3.42
CA ALA A 77 26.78 32.43 -4.84
C ALA A 77 25.31 32.73 -5.21
N GLY A 78 24.83 33.90 -4.80
CA GLY A 78 23.46 34.38 -5.04
C GLY A 78 22.66 34.63 -3.76
N SER A 79 21.53 35.32 -3.92
CA SER A 79 20.58 35.55 -2.83
C SER A 79 19.70 34.32 -2.61
N PRO A 80 19.37 33.96 -1.36
CA PRO A 80 18.35 32.96 -1.08
C PRO A 80 17.04 33.34 -1.76
N VAL A 81 16.41 32.38 -2.44
CA VAL A 81 15.12 32.57 -3.09
C VAL A 81 14.04 32.04 -2.17
N ASN A 82 12.92 32.76 -2.06
CA ASN A 82 11.76 32.28 -1.31
C ASN A 82 11.27 30.95 -1.92
N VAL A 83 10.92 30.01 -1.06
CA VAL A 83 10.51 28.67 -1.49
C VAL A 83 9.03 28.44 -1.21
N ARG A 84 8.41 27.66 -2.09
CA ARG A 84 7.05 27.18 -1.92
C ARG A 84 7.08 25.76 -1.39
N VAL A 85 6.48 25.54 -0.21
CA VAL A 85 6.53 24.25 0.47
C VAL A 85 5.27 23.45 0.17
N ARG A 86 5.48 22.20 -0.26
CA ARG A 86 4.46 21.17 -0.35
C ARG A 86 4.41 20.44 0.99
N VAL A 87 3.22 20.31 1.56
CA VAL A 87 3.00 19.62 2.83
C VAL A 87 2.06 18.44 2.57
N GLU A 88 2.37 17.31 3.20
CA GLU A 88 1.46 16.18 3.35
C GLU A 88 1.11 16.08 4.83
N VAL A 89 -0.18 16.06 5.14
CA VAL A 89 -0.69 15.91 6.50
C VAL A 89 -1.82 14.88 6.46
N ALA A 90 -1.94 14.09 7.53
CA ALA A 90 -3.09 13.21 7.72
C ALA A 90 -4.39 14.05 7.73
N ASP A 91 -5.45 13.53 7.11
CA ASP A 91 -6.73 14.25 6.95
C ASP A 91 -7.38 14.68 8.28
N ASP A 92 -7.08 14.00 9.39
CA ASP A 92 -7.60 14.33 10.71
C ASP A 92 -6.95 15.59 11.33
N VAL A 93 -5.85 16.07 10.76
CA VAL A 93 -5.07 17.23 11.23
C VAL A 93 -5.10 18.41 10.24
N TRP A 94 -5.73 18.25 9.06
CA TRP A 94 -5.81 19.31 8.04
C TRP A 94 -6.67 20.51 8.46
#